data_AF-A0A174RY58-F1
#
_entry.id   AF-A0A174RY58-F1
#
_cell.length_a   1.000
_cell.length_b   1.000
_cell.length_c   1.000
_cell.angle_alpha   90.00
_cell.angle_beta   90.00
_cell.angle_gamma   90.00
#
_symmetry.space_group_name_H-M   'P 1'
#
loop_
_entity.id
_entity.type
_entity.pdbx_description
1 polymer ?
#
loop_
_entity_poly.entity_id
_entity_poly.type
_entity_poly.pdbx_seq_one_letter_code
_entity_poly.pdbx_strand_id
1 'polypeptide(L)'
;MGKLLKDIENNNENIIKIDLNEIEKIANPNIIEVHDCVILDLDNRIIKKNIDFDFILKRFEDRVGYEALCNEIRVNDYIIEGSFNSIVKLSFNVIDILKYKLKSKYPDDKFCIVFSSDKEYVTLRFYKIRENEKAWLNEEELDGYIDEAIMVHKF
;
A
#
# COMPACT_ATOMS: atom_id res chain seq x y z
N MET A 1 -24.69 -36.73 -1.28
CA MET A 1 -23.62 -36.08 -0.48
C MET A 1 -22.32 -35.84 -1.23
N GLY A 2 -21.94 -36.63 -2.26
CA GLY A 2 -20.60 -36.55 -2.88
C GLY A 2 -20.37 -35.49 -3.98
N LYS A 3 -21.41 -34.80 -4.47
CA LYS A 3 -21.27 -33.75 -5.49
C LYS A 3 -21.01 -32.38 -4.86
N LEU A 4 -21.76 -32.04 -3.81
CA LEU A 4 -21.59 -30.80 -3.05
C LEU A 4 -20.19 -30.69 -2.41
N LEU A 5 -19.64 -31.79 -1.88
CA LEU A 5 -18.28 -31.80 -1.30
C LEU A 5 -17.19 -31.64 -2.37
N LYS A 6 -17.37 -32.22 -3.57
CA LYS A 6 -16.46 -32.03 -4.70
C LYS A 6 -16.53 -30.62 -5.29
N ASP A 7 -17.71 -30.02 -5.27
CA ASP A 7 -17.90 -28.64 -5.70
C ASP A 7 -17.31 -27.63 -4.69
N ILE A 8 -17.18 -28.03 -3.41
CA ILE A 8 -16.47 -27.27 -2.36
C ILE A 8 -14.96 -27.48 -2.45
N GLU A 9 -14.48 -28.69 -2.75
CA GLU A 9 -13.06 -28.96 -3.02
C GLU A 9 -12.57 -28.23 -4.29
N ASN A 10 -13.41 -28.10 -5.32
CA ASN A 10 -13.06 -27.39 -6.56
C ASN A 10 -13.22 -25.86 -6.49
N ASN A 11 -13.88 -25.29 -5.46
CA ASN A 11 -14.11 -23.84 -5.31
C ASN A 11 -13.23 -23.16 -4.23
N ASN A 12 -12.22 -23.86 -3.69
CA ASN A 12 -11.42 -23.34 -2.57
C ASN A 12 -9.98 -22.94 -2.92
N GLU A 13 -9.56 -23.07 -4.17
CA GLU A 13 -8.27 -22.56 -4.58
C GLU A 13 -8.43 -21.10 -5.00
N ASN A 14 -8.17 -20.18 -4.05
CA ASN A 14 -7.87 -18.77 -4.34
C ASN A 14 -6.57 -18.68 -5.17
N ILE A 15 -6.59 -19.19 -6.40
CA ILE A 15 -5.48 -19.12 -7.32
C ILE A 15 -5.40 -17.70 -7.84
N ILE A 16 -4.25 -17.07 -7.60
CA ILE A 16 -3.86 -15.87 -8.32
C ILE A 16 -2.77 -16.26 -9.31
N LYS A 17 -2.89 -15.72 -10.51
CA LYS A 17 -1.82 -15.71 -11.49
C LYS A 17 -1.10 -14.38 -11.36
N ILE A 18 0.19 -14.44 -11.11
CA ILE A 18 1.06 -13.27 -10.93
C ILE A 18 2.29 -13.40 -11.82
N ASP A 19 2.89 -12.27 -12.18
CA ASP A 19 4.27 -12.26 -12.67
C ASP A 19 5.20 -12.22 -11.45
N LEU A 20 6.07 -13.22 -11.33
CA LEU A 20 7.02 -13.30 -10.22
C LEU A 20 8.01 -12.13 -10.19
N ASN A 21 8.37 -11.56 -11.35
CA ASN A 21 9.26 -10.41 -11.40
C ASN A 21 8.56 -9.15 -10.90
N GLU A 22 7.27 -9.01 -11.21
CA GLU A 22 6.48 -7.86 -10.75
C GLU A 22 6.16 -7.99 -9.26
N ILE A 23 5.77 -9.17 -8.78
CA ILE A 23 5.46 -9.36 -7.35
C ILE A 23 6.68 -9.15 -6.45
N GLU A 24 7.88 -9.46 -6.93
CA GLU A 24 9.12 -9.25 -6.18
C GLU A 24 9.30 -7.79 -5.78
N LYS A 25 8.86 -6.84 -6.63
CA LYS A 25 8.93 -5.41 -6.35
C LYS A 25 8.17 -5.02 -5.08
N ILE A 26 7.01 -5.64 -4.81
CA ILE A 26 6.21 -5.36 -3.62
C ILE A 26 6.48 -6.32 -2.45
N ALA A 27 7.06 -7.49 -2.72
CA ALA A 27 7.47 -8.45 -1.69
C ALA A 27 8.81 -8.06 -1.04
N ASN A 28 9.68 -7.40 -1.79
CA ASN A 28 10.96 -6.89 -1.31
C ASN A 28 11.20 -5.44 -1.80
N PRO A 29 10.34 -4.49 -1.40
CA PRO A 29 10.40 -3.13 -1.92
C PRO A 29 11.69 -2.44 -1.46
N ASN A 30 12.29 -1.67 -2.38
CA ASN A 30 13.29 -0.69 -1.99
C ASN A 30 12.57 0.51 -1.36
N ILE A 31 12.92 0.80 -0.12
CA ILE A 31 12.38 1.94 0.65
C ILE A 31 13.54 2.86 0.96
N ILE A 32 13.42 4.14 0.64
CA ILE A 32 14.48 5.13 0.86
C ILE A 32 13.97 6.31 1.66
N GLU A 33 14.88 6.95 2.39
CA GLU A 33 14.59 8.22 3.06
C GLU A 33 15.19 9.40 2.28
N VAL A 34 14.39 10.43 2.02
CA VAL A 34 14.81 11.68 1.37
C VAL A 34 14.05 12.84 2.00
N HIS A 35 14.77 13.85 2.50
CA HIS A 35 14.18 15.05 3.13
C HIS A 35 13.18 14.71 4.26
N ASP A 36 13.54 13.72 5.10
CA ASP A 36 12.70 13.14 6.16
C ASP A 36 11.43 12.42 5.66
N CYS A 37 11.21 12.31 4.34
CA CYS A 37 10.16 11.46 3.77
C CYS A 37 10.67 10.04 3.52
N VAL A 38 9.85 9.04 3.81
CA VAL A 38 10.10 7.62 3.53
C VAL A 38 9.31 7.21 2.30
N ILE A 39 10.02 6.83 1.23
CA ILE A 39 9.47 6.65 -0.11
C ILE A 39 9.74 5.24 -0.65
N LEU A 40 8.74 4.65 -1.33
CA LEU A 40 8.86 3.45 -2.16
C LEU A 40 9.55 3.79 -3.48
N ASP A 41 10.68 3.15 -3.74
CA ASP A 41 11.42 3.24 -5.00
C ASP A 41 11.43 1.88 -5.71
N LEU A 42 10.24 1.43 -6.12
CA LEU A 42 10.03 0.08 -6.67
C LEU A 42 10.90 -0.24 -7.90
N ASP A 43 11.28 0.79 -8.66
CA ASP A 43 12.10 0.65 -9.87
C ASP A 43 13.57 1.09 -9.69
N ASN A 44 13.99 1.47 -8.47
CA ASN A 44 15.33 1.99 -8.17
C ASN A 44 15.74 3.19 -9.05
N ARG A 45 14.81 4.10 -9.31
CA ARG A 45 14.99 5.25 -10.21
C ARG A 45 15.21 6.55 -9.44
N ILE A 46 14.98 6.58 -8.13
CA ILE A 46 15.07 7.82 -7.37
C ILE A 46 16.53 8.19 -7.11
N ILE A 47 16.94 9.30 -7.71
CA ILE A 47 18.24 9.91 -7.47
C ILE A 47 18.06 11.06 -6.48
N LYS A 48 18.38 10.84 -5.20
CA LYS A 48 18.13 11.80 -4.10
C LYS A 48 18.56 13.24 -4.38
N LYS A 49 19.71 13.42 -5.06
CA LYS A 49 20.25 14.76 -5.37
C LYS A 49 19.42 15.55 -6.39
N ASN A 50 18.55 14.88 -7.15
CA ASN A 50 17.72 15.50 -8.17
C ASN A 50 16.34 15.90 -7.63
N ILE A 51 16.06 15.64 -6.36
CA ILE A 51 14.77 15.96 -5.74
C ILE A 51 14.76 17.44 -5.36
N ASP A 52 13.91 18.21 -6.02
CA ASP A 52 13.57 19.58 -5.64
C ASP A 52 12.43 19.54 -4.61
N PHE A 53 12.81 19.56 -3.33
CA PHE A 53 11.85 19.44 -2.24
C PHE A 53 10.98 20.69 -2.06
N ASP A 54 11.49 21.87 -2.43
CA ASP A 54 10.71 23.10 -2.38
C ASP A 54 9.58 23.06 -3.40
N PHE A 55 9.84 22.50 -4.59
CA PHE A 55 8.80 22.25 -5.58
C PHE A 55 7.77 21.23 -5.09
N ILE A 56 8.22 20.14 -4.46
CA ILE A 56 7.34 19.11 -3.87
C ILE A 56 6.40 19.73 -2.83
N LEU A 57 6.93 20.47 -1.86
CA LEU A 57 6.11 21.09 -0.81
C LEU A 57 5.11 22.10 -1.39
N LYS A 58 5.48 22.83 -2.45
CA LYS A 58 4.52 23.70 -3.16
C LYS A 58 3.40 22.93 -3.86
N ARG A 59 3.67 21.71 -4.32
CA ARG A 59 2.74 20.91 -5.12
C ARG A 59 1.81 20.04 -4.29
N PHE A 60 2.31 19.52 -3.17
CA PHE A 60 1.61 18.55 -2.31
C PHE A 60 1.25 19.11 -0.94
N GLU A 61 1.59 20.38 -0.68
CA GLU A 61 1.33 21.15 0.55
C GLU A 61 2.11 20.68 1.79
N ASP A 62 2.24 19.36 1.98
CA ASP A 62 2.99 18.75 3.07
C ASP A 62 3.68 17.43 2.68
N ARG A 63 4.41 16.86 3.64
CA ARG A 63 5.10 15.57 3.46
C ARG A 63 4.15 14.41 3.45
N VAL A 64 3.05 14.48 4.19
CA VAL A 64 2.09 13.38 4.34
C VAL A 64 1.40 13.11 3.01
N GLY A 65 0.91 14.14 2.33
CA GLY A 65 0.33 14.04 0.99
C GLY A 65 1.35 13.59 -0.05
N TYR A 66 2.59 14.10 0.02
CA TYR A 66 3.68 13.64 -0.85
C TYR A 66 3.98 12.14 -0.66
N GLU A 67 4.18 11.69 0.58
CA GLU A 67 4.44 10.29 0.92
C GLU A 67 3.26 9.40 0.51
N ALA A 68 2.02 9.77 0.83
CA ALA A 68 0.84 9.00 0.48
C ALA A 68 0.71 8.78 -1.04
N LEU A 69 1.08 9.77 -1.86
CA LEU A 69 1.06 9.66 -3.31
C LEU A 69 2.25 8.88 -3.88
N CYS A 70 3.46 9.12 -3.38
CA CYS A 70 4.64 8.39 -3.84
C CYS A 70 4.65 6.92 -3.39
N ASN A 71 3.96 6.61 -2.28
CA ASN A 71 3.90 5.28 -1.71
C ASN A 71 2.61 4.52 -2.11
N GLU A 72 2.01 4.89 -3.23
CA GLU A 72 0.85 4.19 -3.78
C GLU A 72 1.25 2.85 -4.40
N ILE A 73 0.60 1.78 -3.95
CA ILE A 73 0.65 0.45 -4.56
C ILE A 73 -0.77 0.07 -4.98
N ARG A 74 -1.01 0.00 -6.28
CA ARG A 74 -2.23 -0.61 -6.83
C ARG A 74 -2.00 -2.10 -6.94
N VAL A 75 -2.56 -2.88 -6.02
CA VAL A 75 -2.27 -4.32 -5.90
C VAL A 75 -2.68 -5.08 -7.17
N ASN A 76 -3.74 -4.60 -7.83
CA ASN A 76 -4.21 -5.12 -9.11
C ASN A 76 -3.13 -5.11 -10.21
N ASP A 77 -2.20 -4.15 -10.21
CA ASP A 77 -1.16 -4.02 -11.24
C ASP A 77 -0.16 -5.20 -11.21
N TYR A 78 -0.15 -5.96 -10.12
CA TYR A 78 0.75 -7.11 -9.91
C TYR A 78 0.08 -8.47 -10.13
N ILE A 79 -1.20 -8.47 -10.53
CA ILE A 79 -2.01 -9.67 -10.70
C ILE A 79 -2.45 -9.78 -12.16
N ILE A 80 -2.14 -10.91 -12.79
CA ILE A 80 -2.56 -11.24 -14.15
C ILE A 80 -4.01 -11.76 -14.14
N GLU A 81 -4.35 -12.59 -13.17
CA GLU A 81 -5.68 -13.19 -13.03
C GLU A 81 -5.93 -13.53 -11.56
N GLY A 82 -7.14 -13.26 -11.05
CA GLY A 82 -7.49 -13.58 -9.68
C GLY A 82 -8.87 -13.04 -9.30
N SER A 83 -9.49 -13.65 -8.30
CA SER A 83 -10.74 -13.11 -7.74
C SER A 83 -10.44 -11.88 -6.87
N PHE A 84 -11.42 -10.98 -6.74
CA PHE A 84 -11.31 -9.81 -5.85
C PHE A 84 -10.90 -10.20 -4.42
N ASN A 85 -11.46 -11.28 -3.86
CA ASN A 85 -11.07 -11.80 -2.54
C ASN A 85 -9.59 -12.17 -2.46
N SER A 86 -9.02 -12.70 -3.55
CA SER A 86 -7.62 -13.04 -3.62
C SER A 86 -6.72 -11.79 -3.71
N ILE A 87 -7.17 -10.73 -4.41
CA ILE A 87 -6.52 -9.42 -4.44
C ILE A 87 -6.48 -8.80 -3.04
N VAL A 88 -7.63 -8.78 -2.36
CA VAL A 88 -7.74 -8.28 -0.97
C VAL A 88 -6.82 -9.07 -0.04
N LYS A 89 -6.78 -10.41 -0.14
CA LYS A 89 -5.88 -11.24 0.65
C LYS A 89 -4.40 -10.94 0.39
N LEU A 90 -4.01 -10.77 -0.89
CA LEU A 90 -2.64 -10.37 -1.23
C LEU A 90 -2.31 -9.00 -0.64
N SER A 91 -3.26 -8.07 -0.68
CA SER A 91 -3.09 -6.72 -0.13
C SER A 91 -2.74 -6.76 1.35
N PHE A 92 -3.42 -7.59 2.15
CA PHE A 92 -3.07 -7.76 3.57
C PHE A 92 -1.67 -8.37 3.78
N ASN A 93 -1.25 -9.31 2.93
CA ASN A 93 0.13 -9.81 2.97
C ASN A 93 1.15 -8.69 2.68
N VAL A 94 0.87 -7.84 1.68
CA VAL A 94 1.72 -6.68 1.34
C VAL A 94 1.77 -5.69 2.50
N ILE A 95 0.65 -5.43 3.19
CA ILE A 95 0.60 -4.61 4.39
C ILE A 95 1.53 -5.14 5.47
N ASP A 96 1.52 -6.45 5.76
CA ASP A 96 2.38 -7.04 6.78
C ASP A 96 3.87 -7.00 6.37
N ILE A 97 4.18 -7.20 5.10
CA ILE A 97 5.54 -7.03 4.55
C ILE A 97 6.01 -5.58 4.74
N LEU A 98 5.18 -4.60 4.38
CA LEU A 98 5.50 -3.18 4.55
C LEU A 98 5.73 -2.84 6.02
N LYS A 99 4.86 -3.29 6.92
CA LYS A 99 5.01 -3.08 8.38
C LYS A 99 6.34 -3.64 8.87
N TYR A 100 6.65 -4.87 8.49
CA TYR A 100 7.90 -5.52 8.86
C TYR A 100 9.13 -4.75 8.34
N LYS A 101 9.13 -4.39 7.05
CA LYS A 101 10.25 -3.67 6.42
C LYS A 101 10.46 -2.27 7.02
N LEU A 102 9.38 -1.52 7.21
CA LEU A 102 9.40 -0.18 7.80
C LEU A 102 9.92 -0.22 9.24
N LYS A 103 9.38 -1.09 10.09
CA LYS A 103 9.86 -1.19 11.48
C LYS A 103 11.26 -1.76 11.62
N SER A 104 11.68 -2.62 10.71
CA SER A 104 13.06 -3.13 10.70
C SER A 104 14.07 -2.04 10.32
N LYS A 105 13.69 -1.13 9.42
CA LYS A 105 14.58 -0.09 8.91
C LYS A 105 14.52 1.22 9.70
N TYR A 106 13.35 1.56 10.22
CA TYR A 106 13.04 2.80 10.93
C TYR A 106 12.29 2.46 12.24
N PRO A 107 12.98 1.86 13.23
CA PRO A 107 12.33 1.30 14.42
C PRO A 107 11.64 2.36 15.29
N ASP A 108 12.19 3.57 15.34
CA ASP A 108 11.67 4.67 16.17
C ASP A 108 10.57 5.48 15.48
N ASP A 109 10.41 5.33 14.17
CA ASP A 109 9.40 6.04 13.40
C ASP A 109 8.03 5.35 13.51
N LYS A 110 6.97 6.16 13.50
CA LYS A 110 5.59 5.69 13.43
C LYS A 110 5.08 5.85 12.00
N PHE A 111 4.28 4.90 11.55
CA PHE A 111 3.76 4.90 10.19
C PHE A 111 2.26 4.68 10.18
N CYS A 112 1.62 5.17 9.12
CA CYS A 112 0.23 4.89 8.82
C CYS A 112 0.16 4.21 7.46
N ILE A 113 -0.56 3.10 7.37
CA ILE A 113 -0.97 2.48 6.11
C ILE A 113 -2.45 2.75 5.91
N VAL A 114 -2.83 3.17 4.71
CA VAL A 114 -4.20 3.29 4.25
C VAL A 114 -4.44 2.24 3.19
N PHE A 115 -5.38 1.35 3.46
CA PHE A 115 -5.99 0.46 2.48
C PHE A 115 -7.26 1.12 1.98
N SER A 116 -7.44 1.15 0.66
CA SER A 116 -8.67 1.61 0.02
C SER A 116 -9.04 0.61 -1.07
N SER A 117 -10.32 0.25 -1.15
CA SER A 117 -10.84 -0.52 -2.27
C SER A 117 -12.10 0.14 -2.81
N ASP A 118 -12.03 0.59 -4.06
CA ASP A 118 -13.23 0.68 -4.88
C ASP A 118 -13.53 -0.73 -5.43
N LYS A 119 -14.71 -0.97 -5.98
CA LYS A 119 -15.13 -2.31 -6.44
C LYS A 119 -14.24 -2.90 -7.55
N GLU A 120 -13.35 -2.10 -8.13
CA GLU A 120 -12.48 -2.47 -9.25
C GLU A 120 -11.02 -2.64 -8.80
N TYR A 121 -10.55 -1.79 -7.90
CA TYR A 121 -9.14 -1.67 -7.52
C TYR A 121 -8.94 -1.68 -6.01
N VAL A 122 -7.87 -2.34 -5.59
CA VAL A 122 -7.32 -2.24 -4.24
C VAL A 122 -6.03 -1.45 -4.28
N THR A 123 -5.98 -0.39 -3.49
CA THR A 123 -4.84 0.49 -3.37
C THR A 123 -4.35 0.53 -1.93
N LEU A 124 -3.03 0.46 -1.76
CA LEU A 124 -2.34 0.69 -0.50
C LEU A 124 -1.55 1.99 -0.61
N ARG A 125 -1.58 2.81 0.43
CA ARG A 125 -0.70 3.98 0.59
C ARG A 125 -0.11 3.95 1.97
N PHE A 126 1.07 4.53 2.15
CA PHE A 126 1.59 4.75 3.50
C PHE A 126 2.35 6.06 3.63
N TYR A 127 2.42 6.57 4.84
CA TYR A 127 3.18 7.76 5.18
C TYR A 127 3.73 7.67 6.61
N LYS A 128 4.77 8.46 6.88
CA LYS A 128 5.35 8.58 8.22
C LYS A 128 4.49 9.54 9.05
N ILE A 129 4.19 9.16 10.29
CA ILE A 129 3.42 9.99 11.22
C ILE A 129 4.38 10.93 11.95
N ARG A 130 4.10 12.24 11.89
CA ARG A 130 4.86 13.28 12.58
C ARG A 130 3.92 14.09 13.47
N GLU A 131 4.38 14.52 14.64
CA GLU A 131 3.54 15.24 15.62
C GLU A 131 2.98 16.57 15.08
N ASN A 132 3.68 17.20 14.16
CA ASN A 132 3.35 18.53 13.62
C ASN A 132 2.66 18.47 12.24
N GLU A 133 2.30 17.29 11.74
CA GLU A 133 1.64 17.12 10.45
C GLU A 133 0.28 16.43 10.64
N LYS A 134 -0.70 16.81 9.82
CA LYS A 134 -2.03 16.21 9.89
C LYS A 134 -2.02 14.82 9.25
N ALA A 135 -2.90 13.95 9.71
CA ALA A 135 -3.15 12.68 9.01
C ALA A 135 -3.69 12.95 7.60
N TRP A 136 -3.41 12.04 6.67
CA TRP A 136 -3.84 12.18 5.28
C TRP A 136 -5.37 12.13 5.14
N LEU A 137 -6.01 11.24 5.90
CA LEU A 137 -7.47 11.11 5.98
C LEU A 137 -7.96 11.47 7.38
N ASN A 138 -9.17 12.03 7.45
CA ASN A 138 -9.88 12.19 8.71
C ASN A 138 -10.57 10.87 9.09
N GLU A 139 -10.05 10.19 10.11
CA GLU A 139 -10.58 8.91 10.60
C GLU A 139 -12.03 8.99 11.10
N GLU A 140 -12.48 10.17 11.55
CA GLU A 140 -13.86 10.37 12.01
C GLU A 140 -14.86 10.49 10.86
N GLU A 141 -14.38 10.69 9.63
CA GLU A 141 -15.20 10.94 8.44
C GLU A 141 -15.08 9.82 7.39
N LEU A 142 -14.49 8.67 7.75
CA LEU A 142 -14.32 7.55 6.81
C LEU A 142 -15.66 7.00 6.29
N ASP A 143 -16.71 7.06 7.11
CA ASP A 143 -18.07 6.65 6.69
C ASP A 143 -18.66 7.56 5.59
N GLY A 144 -18.05 8.71 5.33
CA GLY A 144 -18.42 9.60 4.22
C GLY A 144 -18.02 9.05 2.84
N TYR A 145 -17.12 8.07 2.78
CA TYR A 145 -16.68 7.43 1.55
C TYR A 145 -17.65 6.30 1.17
N ILE A 146 -18.72 6.64 0.48
CA ILE A 146 -19.85 5.72 0.21
C ILE A 146 -19.55 4.64 -0.85
N ASP A 147 -18.57 4.88 -1.72
CA ASP A 147 -18.25 4.00 -2.85
C ASP A 147 -16.94 3.21 -2.65
N GLU A 148 -16.26 3.42 -1.53
CA GLU A 148 -14.96 2.83 -1.22
C GLU A 148 -14.92 2.22 0.17
N ALA A 149 -14.31 1.05 0.31
CA ALA A 149 -13.95 0.49 1.60
C ALA A 149 -12.57 1.02 2.02
N ILE A 150 -12.50 1.73 3.15
CA ILE A 150 -11.26 2.32 3.66
C ILE A 150 -10.90 1.71 5.02
N MET A 151 -9.62 1.37 5.19
CA MET A 151 -9.04 0.98 6.46
C MET A 151 -7.76 1.77 6.70
N VAL A 152 -7.66 2.40 7.87
CA VAL A 152 -6.48 3.15 8.32
C VAL A 152 -5.81 2.37 9.45
N HIS A 153 -4.52 2.07 9.32
CA HIS A 153 -3.76 1.29 10.29
C HIS A 153 -2.45 1.99 10.67
N LYS A 154 -2.33 2.40 11.94
CA LYS A 154 -1.14 3.06 12.52
C LYS A 154 -0.29 2.06 13.28
N PHE A 155 1.04 2.16 13.19
CA PHE A 155 1.97 1.26 13.88
C PHE A 155 3.35 1.87 14.17
#